data_AF-A0A2L0EPQ3-F1
#
_entry.id   AF-A0A2L0EPQ3-F1
#
_cell.length_a   1.000
_cell.length_b   1.000
_cell.length_c   1.000
_cell.angle_alpha   90.00
_cell.angle_beta   90.00
_cell.angle_gamma   90.00
#
_symmetry.space_group_name_H-M   'P 1'
#
loop_
_entity.id
_entity.type
_entity.pdbx_description
1 polymer ?
#
loop_
_entity_poly.entity_id
_entity_poly.type
_entity_poly.pdbx_seq_one_letter_code
_entity_poly.pdbx_strand_id
1 'polypeptide(L)'
;MNRSMNSRLRAVHLARSLLLGTALVTSLTGSCSKTSTAAPRVHHATGAVRSLGPGRAYANIAHDDIPGYMSAMTMSFEPQRPAQLDGIEVGDRIAFDFYETEDARRVLTRVEKRR
;
A
#
# COMPACT_ATOMS: atom_id res chain seq x y z
N MET A 1 2.49 39.16 -8.87
CA MET A 1 1.57 38.23 -8.16
C MET A 1 1.84 38.32 -6.66
N ASN A 2 1.04 39.05 -5.88
CA ASN A 2 -0.15 38.57 -5.15
C ASN A 2 0.15 37.33 -4.27
N ARG A 3 -0.02 37.27 -2.95
CA ARG A 3 -0.46 38.17 -1.86
C ARG A 3 0.16 37.58 -0.59
N SER A 4 0.90 38.34 0.21
CA SER A 4 1.16 37.97 1.61
C SER A 4 0.58 39.09 2.47
N MET A 5 -0.62 38.82 2.94
CA MET A 5 -1.47 39.75 3.65
C MET A 5 -2.01 39.02 4.87
N ASN A 6 -1.90 39.70 6.02
CA ASN A 6 -2.71 39.55 7.22
C ASN A 6 -2.19 38.48 8.21
N SER A 7 -2.14 38.70 9.52
CA SER A 7 -2.66 39.82 10.31
C SER A 7 -1.94 39.85 11.66
N ARG A 8 -1.69 41.07 12.13
CA ARG A 8 -1.27 41.40 13.49
C ARG A 8 -2.45 41.19 14.44
N LEU A 9 -2.32 40.34 15.45
CA LEU A 9 -3.14 40.42 16.67
C LEU A 9 -2.25 40.09 17.87
N ARG A 10 -1.69 41.14 18.49
CA ARG A 10 -2.14 41.71 19.78
C ARG A 10 -1.83 40.82 20.98
N ALA A 11 -0.62 41.05 21.51
CA ALA A 11 -0.27 40.78 22.89
C ALA A 11 -1.28 41.46 23.83
N VAL A 12 -1.93 40.65 24.66
CA VAL A 12 -2.55 41.11 25.92
C VAL A 12 -2.07 40.14 26.98
N HIS A 13 -0.92 40.44 27.56
CA HIS A 13 -0.50 39.83 28.82
C HIS A 13 -1.27 40.53 29.93
N LEU A 14 -2.30 39.86 30.45
CA LEU A 14 -2.87 40.22 31.74
C LEU A 14 -2.55 39.11 32.74
N ALA A 15 -1.42 39.26 33.43
CA ALA A 15 -1.13 38.54 34.65
C ALA A 15 -1.92 39.19 35.79
N ARG A 16 -2.85 38.45 36.41
CA ARG A 16 -3.42 38.78 37.72
C ARG A 16 -3.58 37.50 38.55
N SER A 17 -2.55 37.27 39.36
CA SER A 17 -2.58 37.00 40.80
C SER A 17 -3.60 36.02 41.42
N LEU A 18 -3.03 34.96 42.00
CA LEU A 18 -3.16 34.50 43.40
C LEU A 18 -4.55 34.03 43.91
N LEU A 19 -4.70 32.71 44.13
CA LEU A 19 -4.89 32.07 45.46
C LEU A 19 -5.47 30.65 45.34
N LEU A 20 -4.79 29.73 46.03
CA LEU A 20 -5.34 28.64 46.84
C LEU A 20 -6.05 27.44 46.16
N GLY A 21 -5.41 26.28 46.27
CA GLY A 21 -6.12 25.06 46.63
C GLY A 21 -6.19 23.96 45.57
N THR A 22 -6.04 22.73 46.06
CA THR A 22 -6.34 21.43 45.43
C THR A 22 -5.37 20.93 44.35
N ALA A 23 -4.49 20.02 44.81
CA ALA A 23 -3.83 19.04 43.99
C ALA A 23 -4.86 18.11 43.33
N LEU A 24 -4.88 18.06 42.00
CA LEU A 24 -5.36 16.90 41.27
C LEU A 24 -4.45 16.72 40.04
N VAL A 25 -3.54 15.75 40.16
CA VAL A 25 -2.71 15.26 39.06
C VAL A 25 -3.64 14.53 38.10
N THR A 26 -4.10 15.21 37.05
CA THR A 26 -4.86 14.58 35.97
C THR A 26 -3.89 14.24 34.85
N SER A 27 -3.46 12.98 34.85
CA SER A 27 -2.57 12.36 33.88
C SER A 27 -3.01 12.61 32.44
N LEU A 28 -2.07 13.07 31.60
CA LEU A 28 -2.22 13.05 30.15
C LEU A 28 -2.28 11.59 29.68
N THR A 29 -3.48 11.03 29.56
CA THR A 29 -3.69 9.80 28.79
C THR A 29 -3.62 10.15 27.31
N GLY A 30 -2.39 10.23 26.78
CA GLY A 30 -2.15 10.18 25.35
C GLY A 30 -2.60 8.81 24.84
N SER A 31 -3.81 8.72 24.29
CA SER A 31 -4.26 7.57 23.52
C SER A 31 -3.38 7.44 22.29
N CYS A 32 -2.32 6.64 22.41
CA CYS A 32 -1.60 6.11 21.27
C CYS A 32 -2.51 5.10 20.57
N SER A 33 -3.34 5.59 19.65
CA SER A 33 -4.02 4.73 18.69
C SER A 33 -2.96 4.10 17.80
N LYS A 34 -2.48 2.92 18.18
CA LYS A 34 -1.70 2.06 17.30
C LYS A 34 -2.63 1.60 16.18
N THR A 35 -2.65 2.36 15.08
CA THR A 35 -3.24 1.91 13.82
C THR A 35 -2.48 0.65 13.40
N SER A 36 -3.01 -0.51 13.75
CA SER A 36 -2.48 -1.78 13.28
C SER A 36 -2.95 -1.95 11.84
N THR A 37 -2.15 -1.46 10.90
CA THR A 37 -2.34 -1.77 9.48
C THR A 37 -2.17 -3.27 9.32
N ALA A 38 -3.28 -3.99 9.11
CA ALA A 38 -3.25 -5.42 8.82
C ALA A 38 -2.41 -5.67 7.57
N ALA A 39 -1.59 -6.73 7.57
CA ALA A 39 -0.80 -7.09 6.41
C ALA A 39 -1.71 -7.39 5.20
N PRO A 40 -1.29 -7.04 3.96
CA PRO A 40 -2.06 -7.32 2.77
C PRO A 40 -2.38 -8.81 2.63
N ARG A 41 -3.60 -9.12 2.17
CA ARG A 41 -3.97 -10.50 1.83
C ARG A 41 -3.17 -10.95 0.61
N VAL A 42 -2.50 -12.09 0.74
CA VAL A 42 -1.81 -12.74 -0.39
C VAL A 42 -2.75 -13.72 -1.08
N HIS A 43 -2.73 -13.70 -2.40
CA HIS A 43 -3.45 -14.60 -3.30
C HIS A 43 -2.46 -15.52 -4.00
N HIS A 44 -2.87 -16.76 -4.22
CA HIS A 44 -2.10 -17.78 -4.94
C HIS A 44 -2.77 -18.05 -6.28
N ALA A 45 -2.00 -18.04 -7.36
CA ALA A 45 -2.54 -18.22 -8.69
C ALA A 45 -1.58 -18.98 -9.60
N THR A 46 -2.16 -19.52 -10.67
CA THR A 46 -1.43 -20.04 -11.82
C THR A 46 -1.95 -19.36 -13.08
N GLY A 47 -1.13 -19.33 -14.13
CA GLY A 47 -1.53 -18.68 -15.37
C GLY A 47 -0.48 -18.76 -16.45
N ALA A 48 -0.86 -18.30 -17.64
CA ALA A 48 0.04 -18.19 -18.79
C ALA A 48 0.39 -16.74 -19.07
N VAL A 49 1.68 -16.45 -19.25
CA VAL A 49 2.16 -15.11 -19.58
C VAL A 49 1.77 -14.76 -21.01
N ARG A 50 1.06 -13.64 -21.18
CA ARG A 50 0.57 -13.16 -22.49
C ARG A 50 1.39 -12.03 -23.05
N SER A 51 1.92 -11.15 -22.21
CA SER A 51 2.90 -10.15 -22.61
C SER A 51 3.74 -9.68 -21.43
N LEU A 52 4.88 -9.06 -21.73
CA LEU A 52 5.77 -8.41 -20.77
C LEU A 52 5.86 -6.93 -21.14
N GLY A 53 5.70 -6.07 -20.13
CA GLY A 53 5.88 -4.63 -20.28
C GLY A 53 7.34 -4.25 -20.51
N PRO A 54 7.61 -3.02 -21.01
CA PRO A 54 8.97 -2.52 -21.19
C PRO A 54 9.79 -2.64 -19.91
N GLY A 55 11.03 -3.14 -20.02
CA GLY A 55 11.91 -3.31 -18.86
C GLY A 55 11.36 -4.24 -17.78
N ARG A 56 10.44 -5.16 -18.11
CA ARG A 56 9.77 -6.06 -17.15
C ARG A 56 9.03 -5.32 -16.03
N ALA A 57 8.49 -4.13 -16.33
CA ALA A 57 7.73 -3.32 -15.36
C ALA A 57 6.37 -3.93 -14.97
N TYR A 58 5.81 -4.79 -15.82
CA TYR A 58 4.62 -5.58 -15.54
C TYR A 58 4.58 -6.82 -16.43
N ALA A 59 3.74 -7.80 -16.08
CA ALA A 59 3.39 -8.93 -16.91
C ALA A 59 1.86 -9.00 -17.04
N ASN A 60 1.36 -9.17 -18.27
CA ASN A 60 -0.04 -9.54 -18.48
C ASN A 60 -0.15 -11.05 -18.43
N ILE A 61 -0.88 -11.57 -17.45
CA ILE A 61 -1.01 -13.00 -17.20
C ILE A 61 -2.48 -13.36 -17.38
N ALA A 62 -2.74 -14.33 -18.26
CA ALA A 62 -4.02 -15.03 -18.30
C ALA A 62 -4.03 -16.02 -17.14
N HIS A 63 -4.56 -15.58 -16.01
CA HIS A 63 -4.59 -16.39 -14.80
C HIS A 63 -5.80 -17.34 -14.83
N ASP A 64 -5.64 -18.48 -14.16
CA ASP A 64 -6.71 -19.43 -13.89
C ASP A 64 -7.71 -18.84 -12.87
N ASP A 65 -8.79 -19.55 -12.56
CA ASP A 65 -9.69 -19.15 -11.48
C ASP A 65 -8.93 -18.98 -10.15
N ILE A 66 -9.16 -17.86 -9.46
CA ILE A 66 -8.56 -17.56 -8.15
C ILE A 66 -9.70 -17.56 -7.12
N PRO A 67 -9.90 -18.67 -6.37
CA PRO A 67 -11.02 -18.82 -5.47
C PRO A 67 -11.13 -17.70 -4.44
N GLY A 68 -12.33 -17.12 -4.34
CA GLY A 68 -12.62 -16.02 -3.43
C GLY A 68 -12.02 -14.67 -3.82
N TYR A 69 -11.45 -14.56 -5.03
CA TYR A 69 -10.93 -13.29 -5.56
C TYR A 69 -11.51 -12.98 -6.94
N MET A 70 -11.27 -13.81 -7.94
CA MET A 70 -11.76 -13.57 -9.31
C MET A 70 -11.71 -14.79 -10.21
N SER A 71 -12.64 -14.83 -11.17
CA SER A 71 -12.65 -15.80 -12.27
C SER A 71 -11.50 -15.60 -13.26
N ALA A 72 -11.15 -16.66 -13.97
CA ALA A 72 -10.06 -16.67 -14.96
C ALA A 72 -10.20 -15.54 -15.99
N MET A 73 -9.16 -14.71 -16.13
CA MET A 73 -9.08 -13.62 -17.12
C MET A 73 -7.62 -13.19 -17.32
N THR A 74 -7.39 -12.22 -18.21
CA THR A 74 -6.05 -11.63 -18.41
C THR A 74 -5.94 -10.31 -17.68
N MET A 75 -5.01 -10.23 -16.72
CA MET A 75 -4.77 -9.02 -15.92
C MET A 75 -3.28 -8.67 -15.89
N SER A 76 -3.00 -7.40 -15.61
CA SER A 76 -1.63 -6.92 -15.36
C SER A 76 -1.21 -7.14 -13.92
N PHE A 77 0.01 -7.64 -13.74
CA PHE A 77 0.67 -7.85 -12.46
C PHE A 77 2.05 -7.18 -12.47
N GLU A 78 2.37 -6.46 -11.42
CA GLU A 78 3.62 -5.71 -11.26
C GLU A 78 4.60 -6.50 -10.39
N PRO A 79 5.84 -6.75 -10.82
CA PRO A 79 6.84 -7.31 -9.93
C PRO A 79 7.30 -6.26 -8.92
N GLN A 80 7.74 -6.70 -7.73
CA GLN A 80 8.38 -5.78 -6.78
C GLN A 80 9.68 -5.18 -7.34
N ARG A 81 10.38 -5.96 -8.17
CA ARG A 81 11.57 -5.55 -8.92
C ARG A 81 11.58 -6.24 -10.29
N PRO A 82 12.03 -5.59 -11.37
CA PRO A 82 12.04 -6.18 -12.72
C PRO A 82 12.64 -7.58 -12.82
N ALA A 83 13.72 -7.84 -12.06
CA ALA A 83 14.44 -9.12 -12.03
C ALA A 83 13.60 -10.31 -11.56
N GLN A 84 12.47 -10.08 -10.87
CA GLN A 84 11.55 -11.14 -10.46
C GLN A 84 10.88 -11.84 -11.66
N LEU A 85 10.89 -11.20 -12.83
CA LEU A 85 10.42 -11.76 -14.08
C LEU A 85 11.56 -12.27 -14.96
N ASP A 86 12.81 -12.31 -14.50
CA ASP A 86 13.93 -12.83 -15.31
C ASP A 86 13.74 -14.31 -15.66
N GLY A 87 14.02 -14.68 -16.92
CA GLY A 87 13.81 -16.05 -17.43
C GLY A 87 12.35 -16.45 -17.64
N ILE A 88 11.40 -15.55 -17.35
CA ILE A 88 10.00 -15.66 -17.72
C ILE A 88 9.80 -15.03 -19.10
N GLU A 89 9.15 -15.76 -19.98
CA GLU A 89 8.92 -15.45 -21.38
C GLU A 89 7.42 -15.56 -21.71
N VAL A 90 7.01 -14.94 -22.82
CA VAL A 90 5.64 -15.05 -23.31
C VAL A 90 5.32 -16.50 -23.67
N GLY A 91 4.15 -16.97 -23.25
CA GLY A 91 3.70 -18.36 -23.41
C GLY A 91 4.01 -19.25 -22.21
N ASP A 92 4.91 -18.85 -21.32
CA ASP A 92 5.23 -19.64 -20.13
C ASP A 92 4.03 -19.79 -19.20
N ARG A 93 3.84 -21.00 -18.68
CA ARG A 93 2.96 -21.23 -17.55
C ARG A 93 3.73 -21.01 -16.25
N ILE A 94 3.15 -20.25 -15.34
CA ILE A 94 3.77 -19.89 -14.07
C ILE A 94 2.81 -20.13 -12.90
N ALA A 95 3.37 -20.39 -11.72
CA ALA A 95 2.68 -20.11 -10.46
C ALA A 95 3.23 -18.83 -9.87
N PHE A 96 2.35 -18.06 -9.25
CA PHE A 96 2.70 -16.78 -8.68
C PHE A 96 1.81 -16.43 -7.51
N ASP A 97 2.38 -15.63 -6.62
CA ASP A 97 1.69 -15.07 -5.47
C ASP A 97 1.66 -13.54 -5.62
N PHE A 98 0.57 -12.90 -5.20
CA PHE A 98 0.45 -11.45 -5.25
C PHE A 98 -0.45 -10.92 -4.14
N TYR A 99 -0.35 -9.63 -3.86
CA TYR A 99 -1.36 -8.90 -3.09
C TYR A 99 -1.89 -7.72 -3.90
N GLU A 100 -3.08 -7.26 -3.54
CA GLU A 100 -3.65 -6.04 -4.09
C GLU A 100 -3.36 -4.86 -3.15
N THR A 101 -2.92 -3.75 -3.73
CA THR A 101 -2.72 -2.48 -3.04
C THR A 101 -4.02 -1.68 -3.00
N GLU A 102 -4.07 -0.64 -2.16
CA GLU A 102 -5.25 0.24 -2.08
C GLU A 102 -5.58 0.97 -3.40
N ASP A 103 -4.57 1.16 -4.27
CA ASP A 103 -4.71 1.73 -5.62
C ASP A 103 -4.98 0.66 -6.71
N ALA A 104 -5.42 -0.53 -6.30
CA ALA A 104 -5.83 -1.65 -7.17
C ALA A 104 -4.72 -2.25 -8.06
N ARG A 105 -3.45 -2.04 -7.69
CA ARG A 105 -2.31 -2.71 -8.35
C ARG A 105 -2.11 -4.10 -7.75
N ARG A 106 -1.69 -5.04 -8.59
CA ARG A 106 -1.47 -6.45 -8.19
C ARG A 106 0.03 -6.69 -8.16
N VAL A 107 0.61 -6.66 -6.97
CA VAL A 107 2.06 -6.73 -6.78
C VAL A 107 2.48 -8.17 -6.51
N LEU A 108 3.31 -8.72 -7.39
CA LEU A 108 3.82 -10.09 -7.29
C LEU A 108 4.81 -10.20 -6.12
N THR A 109 4.63 -11.21 -5.27
CA THR A 109 5.57 -11.57 -4.19
C THR A 109 6.38 -12.82 -4.50
N ARG A 110 5.89 -13.68 -5.41
CA ARG A 110 6.57 -14.89 -5.89
C ARG A 110 6.21 -15.14 -7.34
N VAL A 111 7.18 -15.62 -8.13
CA VAL A 111 6.96 -16.12 -9.50
C VAL A 111 7.82 -17.35 -9.72
N GLU A 112 7.24 -18.41 -10.27
CA GLU A 112 7.93 -19.66 -10.58
C GLU A 112 7.40 -20.27 -11.88
N LYS A 113 8.30 -20.57 -12.81
CA LYS A 113 7.97 -21.28 -14.05
C LYS A 113 7.51 -22.71 -13.75
N ARG A 114 6.37 -23.09 -14.32
CA ARG A 114 5.87 -24.47 -14.31
C ARG A 114 6.43 -25.21 -15.53
N ARG A 115 6.93 -26.42 -15.29
CA ARG A 115 7.43 -27.32 -16.33
C ARG A 115 6.31 -27.98 -17.10
#